data_AF-A0A6B0UT54-F1
#
_entry.id   AF-A0A6B0UT54-F1
#
_cell.length_a   1.000
_cell.length_b   1.000
_cell.length_c   1.000
_cell.angle_alpha   90.00
_cell.angle_beta   90.00
_cell.angle_gamma   90.00
#
_symmetry.space_group_name_H-M   'P 1'
#
loop_
_entity.id
_entity.type
_entity.pdbx_description
1 polymer ?
#
loop_
_entity_poly.entity_id
_entity_poly.type
_entity_poly.pdbx_seq_one_letter_code
_entity_poly.pdbx_strand_id
1 'polypeptide(L)'
;MELLLRLRQQAQYVFCFKLIPQRRNKAVDPELLYFNRALPRALKRNGDRNVVSLTVDHKFLDHQRKVKTGLLAADGYHVSGGAGTAALAGILVGALSKAFGPWVKKHPGVLRTPFIWGCKVCQAKGHHAAHCKNFLA
;
A
#
# COMPACT_ATOMS: atom_id res chain seq x y z
N MET A 1 7.16 1.53 -18.10
CA MET A 1 5.84 1.29 -18.74
C MET A 1 5.62 -0.14 -19.17
N GLU A 2 6.68 -0.87 -19.52
CA GLU A 2 6.59 -2.25 -19.96
C GLU A 2 5.82 -3.19 -19.01
N LEU A 3 6.05 -3.09 -17.69
CA LEU A 3 5.29 -3.89 -16.71
C LEU A 3 3.77 -3.66 -16.79
N LEU A 4 3.31 -2.41 -16.93
CA LEU A 4 1.89 -2.13 -17.05
C LEU A 4 1.32 -2.66 -18.37
N LEU A 5 2.08 -2.55 -19.46
CA LEU A 5 1.66 -3.10 -20.77
C LEU A 5 1.49 -4.62 -20.69
N ARG A 6 2.41 -5.33 -20.03
CA ARG A 6 2.30 -6.79 -19.81
C ARG A 6 1.12 -7.14 -18.90
N LEU A 7 0.94 -6.43 -17.78
CA LEU A 7 -0.18 -6.69 -16.86
C LEU A 7 -1.55 -6.48 -17.53
N ARG A 8 -1.66 -5.53 -18.46
CA ARG A 8 -2.89 -5.28 -19.23
C ARG A 8 -3.29 -6.42 -20.16
N GLN A 9 -2.33 -7.19 -20.65
CA GLN A 9 -2.63 -8.36 -21.46
C GLN A 9 -3.25 -9.50 -20.63
N GLN A 10 -3.06 -9.47 -19.31
CA GLN A 10 -3.43 -10.55 -18.39
C GLN A 10 -4.56 -10.17 -17.43
N ALA A 11 -4.86 -8.89 -17.26
CA ALA A 11 -5.85 -8.41 -16.29
C ALA A 11 -6.74 -7.30 -16.86
N GLN A 12 -8.04 -7.42 -16.62
CA GLN A 12 -9.03 -6.40 -16.99
C GLN A 12 -8.82 -5.10 -16.21
N TYR A 13 -8.40 -5.18 -14.96
CA TYR A 13 -8.12 -4.05 -14.07
C TYR A 13 -6.75 -4.19 -13.42
N VAL A 14 -6.02 -3.09 -13.31
CA VAL A 14 -4.75 -3.03 -12.59
C VAL A 14 -4.85 -1.96 -11.50
N PHE A 15 -4.78 -2.39 -10.23
CA PHE A 15 -4.75 -1.47 -9.10
C PHE A 15 -3.29 -1.24 -8.68
N CYS A 16 -2.82 0.00 -8.81
CA CYS A 16 -1.43 0.35 -8.57
C CYS A 16 -1.32 1.28 -7.37
N PHE A 17 -0.75 0.79 -6.27
CA PHE A 17 -0.40 1.64 -5.14
C PHE A 17 0.66 2.66 -5.52
N LYS A 18 0.43 3.90 -5.12
CA LYS A 18 1.48 4.92 -5.08
C LYS A 18 2.53 4.56 -4.04
N LEU A 19 3.73 5.12 -4.19
CA LEU A 19 4.84 4.87 -3.28
C LEU A 19 4.50 5.38 -1.88
N ILE A 20 4.84 4.57 -0.87
CA ILE A 20 4.59 4.89 0.54
C ILE A 20 5.78 5.69 1.08
N PRO A 21 5.54 6.85 1.72
CA PRO A 21 6.59 7.60 2.40
C PRO A 21 7.28 6.78 3.50
N GLN A 22 8.61 6.79 3.51
CA GLN A 22 9.44 6.04 4.45
C GLN A 22 10.03 6.95 5.52
N ARG A 23 10.23 6.42 6.73
CA ARG A 23 10.76 7.16 7.89
C ARG A 23 12.26 7.44 7.77
N ARG A 24 13.01 6.71 6.93
CA ARG A 24 14.47 6.90 6.75
C ARG A 24 14.82 8.35 6.39
N ASN A 25 13.90 9.06 5.75
CA ASN A 25 14.01 10.49 5.53
C ASN A 25 13.14 11.22 6.57
N LYS A 26 13.76 12.06 7.41
CA LYS A 26 13.05 12.90 8.41
C LYS A 26 11.97 13.80 7.77
N ALA A 27 12.14 14.10 6.49
CA ALA A 27 11.17 14.75 5.61
C ALA A 27 10.77 13.80 4.48
N VAL A 28 9.58 13.97 3.89
CA VAL A 28 9.17 13.16 2.74
C VAL A 28 10.08 13.45 1.56
N ASP A 29 10.57 12.40 0.92
CA ASP A 29 11.39 12.48 -0.28
C ASP A 29 10.66 13.26 -1.40
N PRO A 30 11.23 14.39 -1.89
CA PRO A 30 10.65 15.15 -2.98
C PRO A 30 10.46 14.33 -4.27
N GLU A 31 11.33 13.37 -4.55
CA GLU A 31 11.23 12.51 -5.74
C GLU A 31 10.03 11.58 -5.63
N LEU A 32 9.77 11.04 -4.43
CA LEU A 32 8.57 10.25 -4.15
C LEU A 32 7.31 11.07 -4.40
N LEU A 33 7.27 12.32 -3.90
CA LEU A 33 6.13 13.22 -4.13
C LEU A 33 5.95 13.54 -5.62
N TYR A 34 7.05 13.77 -6.33
CA TYR A 34 7.03 14.00 -7.77
C TYR A 34 6.46 12.77 -8.50
N PHE A 35 6.98 11.58 -8.22
CA PHE A 35 6.51 10.32 -8.81
C PHE A 35 5.02 10.09 -8.53
N ASN A 36 4.58 10.24 -7.29
CA ASN A 36 3.18 10.06 -6.89
C ASN A 36 2.22 11.06 -7.55
N ARG A 37 2.71 12.24 -7.97
CA ARG A 37 1.96 13.23 -8.75
C ARG A 37 2.00 12.94 -10.26
N ALA A 38 3.13 12.46 -10.77
CA ALA A 38 3.34 12.18 -12.18
C ALA A 38 2.62 10.90 -12.64
N LEU A 39 2.60 9.86 -11.81
CA LEU A 39 2.05 8.55 -12.15
C LEU A 39 0.59 8.62 -12.66
N PRO A 40 -0.39 9.22 -11.95
CA PRO A 40 -1.76 9.29 -12.46
C PRO A 40 -1.89 10.07 -13.78
N ARG A 41 -1.04 11.09 -13.98
CA ARG A 41 -1.02 11.88 -15.22
C ARG A 41 -0.49 11.04 -16.39
N ALA A 42 0.58 10.28 -16.16
CA ALA A 42 1.12 9.36 -17.15
C ALA A 42 0.10 8.28 -17.54
N LEU A 43 -0.55 7.66 -16.55
CA LEU A 43 -1.62 6.68 -16.78
C LEU A 43 -2.77 7.26 -17.60
N LYS A 44 -3.23 8.48 -17.26
CA LYS A 44 -4.30 9.15 -17.99
C LYS A 44 -3.91 9.47 -19.44
N ARG A 45 -2.68 9.96 -19.68
CA ARG A 45 -2.19 10.29 -21.03
C ARG A 45 -2.13 9.06 -21.94
N ASN A 46 -1.84 7.89 -21.39
CA ASN A 46 -1.81 6.63 -22.13
C ASN A 46 -3.21 6.05 -22.41
N GLY A 47 -4.29 6.72 -21.98
CA GLY A 47 -5.65 6.24 -22.18
C GLY A 47 -6.03 5.05 -21.29
N ASP A 48 -5.27 4.82 -20.21
CA ASP A 48 -5.38 3.62 -19.38
C ASP A 48 -6.54 3.71 -18.38
N ARG A 49 -7.77 3.61 -18.89
CA ARG A 49 -9.00 3.71 -18.07
C ARG A 49 -9.14 2.62 -17.01
N ASN A 50 -8.47 1.49 -17.21
CA ASN A 50 -8.55 0.34 -16.31
C ASN A 50 -7.35 0.21 -15.35
N VAL A 51 -6.43 1.19 -15.37
CA VAL A 51 -5.36 1.27 -14.38
C VAL A 51 -5.73 2.30 -13.33
N VAL A 52 -5.96 1.83 -12.11
CA VAL A 52 -6.41 2.66 -10.99
C VAL A 52 -5.23 2.96 -10.08
N SER A 53 -4.77 4.21 -10.04
CA SER A 53 -3.75 4.64 -9.08
C SER A 53 -4.36 4.82 -7.69
N LEU A 54 -3.83 4.10 -6.69
CA LEU A 54 -4.28 4.15 -5.31
C LEU A 54 -3.40 5.10 -4.49
N THR A 55 -3.97 6.22 -4.07
CA THR A 55 -3.27 7.18 -3.21
C THR A 55 -3.25 6.68 -1.77
N VAL A 56 -2.06 6.61 -1.17
CA VAL A 56 -1.83 6.11 0.19
C VAL A 56 -1.35 7.19 1.16
N ASP A 57 -0.81 8.29 0.64
CA ASP A 57 -0.17 9.37 1.41
C ASP A 57 -1.03 9.88 2.57
N HIS A 58 -2.33 10.07 2.35
CA HIS A 58 -3.28 10.53 3.38
C HIS A 58 -3.38 9.59 4.60
N LYS A 59 -3.02 8.31 4.45
CA LYS A 59 -2.91 7.37 5.58
C LYS A 59 -1.55 7.48 6.25
N PHE A 60 -0.46 7.47 5.47
CA PHE A 60 0.91 7.38 5.98
C PHE A 60 1.56 8.70 6.36
N LEU A 61 0.96 9.84 6.01
CA LEU A 61 1.39 11.17 6.40
C LEU A 61 0.40 11.80 7.38
N ASP A 62 0.92 12.55 8.33
CA ASP A 62 0.13 13.44 9.19
C ASP A 62 -0.18 14.78 8.51
N HIS A 63 -0.86 15.67 9.23
CA HIS A 63 -1.25 17.00 8.74
C HIS A 63 -0.04 17.90 8.44
N GLN A 64 1.11 17.63 9.05
CA GLN A 64 2.38 18.34 8.81
C GLN A 64 3.21 17.68 7.69
N ARG A 65 2.63 16.69 6.99
CA ARG A 65 3.32 15.85 5.99
C ARG A 65 4.51 15.07 6.57
N LYS A 66 4.48 14.74 7.86
CA LYS A 66 5.46 13.83 8.46
C LYS A 66 4.95 12.39 8.41
N VAL A 67 5.87 11.44 8.35
CA VAL A 67 5.56 10.02 8.28
C VAL A 67 4.98 9.52 9.61
N LYS A 68 3.80 8.89 9.57
CA LYS A 68 3.18 8.25 10.73
C LYS A 68 3.90 6.94 11.05
N THR A 69 4.67 6.95 12.12
CA THR A 69 5.49 5.80 12.55
C THR A 69 4.66 4.57 12.91
N GLY A 70 3.46 4.74 13.48
CA GLY A 70 2.59 3.61 13.87
C GLY A 70 2.06 2.76 12.71
N LEU A 71 2.22 3.20 11.46
CA LEU A 71 1.82 2.44 10.26
C LEU A 71 3.00 1.74 9.57
N LEU A 72 4.22 1.97 10.05
CA LEU A 72 5.44 1.35 9.54
C LEU A 72 6.01 0.37 10.57
N ALA A 73 6.82 -0.56 10.11
CA ALA A 73 7.64 -1.41 10.97
C ALA A 73 8.76 -0.58 11.62
N ALA A 74 9.49 -1.19 12.56
CA ALA A 74 10.52 -0.51 13.35
C ALA A 74 11.64 0.05 12.46
N ASP A 75 11.96 -0.63 11.36
CA ASP A 75 12.95 -0.18 10.38
C ASP A 75 12.54 1.06 9.57
N GLY A 76 11.29 1.52 9.71
CA GLY A 76 10.78 2.70 9.04
C GLY A 76 10.65 2.57 7.52
N TYR A 77 10.76 1.36 6.97
CA TYR A 77 10.67 1.05 5.56
C TYR A 77 9.47 0.14 5.28
N HIS A 78 9.36 -0.97 6.01
CA HIS A 78 8.25 -1.91 5.82
C HIS A 78 6.96 -1.35 6.41
N VAL A 79 5.83 -1.81 5.87
CA VAL A 79 4.51 -1.52 6.43
C VAL A 79 4.27 -2.42 7.64
N SER A 80 3.69 -1.89 8.73
CA SER A 80 3.42 -2.70 9.91
C SER A 80 2.32 -3.73 9.65
N GLY A 81 2.54 -4.97 10.10
CA GLY A 81 1.63 -6.11 9.86
C GLY A 81 0.22 -5.98 10.44
N GLY A 82 -0.02 -5.00 11.32
CA GLY A 82 -1.32 -4.67 11.88
C GLY A 82 -1.92 -3.43 11.22
N ALA A 83 -1.71 -2.27 11.84
CA ALA A 83 -2.34 -1.02 11.44
C ALA A 83 -1.96 -0.58 10.01
N GLY A 84 -0.70 -0.74 9.60
CA GLY A 84 -0.24 -0.38 8.26
C GLY A 84 -0.89 -1.23 7.16
N THR A 85 -0.88 -2.56 7.32
CA THR A 85 -1.50 -3.48 6.37
C THR A 85 -3.02 -3.27 6.32
N ALA A 86 -3.68 -3.07 7.47
CA ALA A 86 -5.10 -2.77 7.52
C ALA A 86 -5.45 -1.47 6.78
N ALA A 87 -4.60 -0.44 6.89
CA ALA A 87 -4.76 0.82 6.17
C ALA A 87 -4.69 0.62 4.65
N LEU A 88 -3.72 -0.15 4.15
CA LEU A 88 -3.60 -0.46 2.72
C LEU A 88 -4.77 -1.32 2.22
N ALA A 89 -5.16 -2.33 2.99
CA ALA A 89 -6.29 -3.19 2.66
C ALA A 89 -7.59 -2.39 2.53
N GLY A 90 -7.84 -1.44 3.44
CA GLY A 90 -9.01 -0.56 3.37
C GLY A 90 -9.05 0.30 2.11
N ILE A 91 -7.90 0.81 1.65
CA ILE A 91 -7.78 1.56 0.38
C ILE A 91 -8.11 0.65 -0.81
N LEU A 92 -7.53 -0.55 -0.84
CA LEU A 92 -7.75 -1.52 -1.90
C LEU A 92 -9.22 -1.95 -1.96
N VAL A 93 -9.83 -2.31 -0.84
CA VAL A 93 -11.25 -2.66 -0.77
C VAL A 93 -12.14 -1.50 -1.23
N GLY A 94 -11.79 -0.26 -0.87
CA GLY A 94 -12.49 0.92 -1.37
C GLY A 94 -12.43 1.03 -2.90
N ALA A 95 -11.28 0.75 -3.50
CA ALA A 95 -11.10 0.78 -4.96
C ALA A 95 -11.79 -0.39 -5.66
N LEU A 96 -11.65 -1.61 -5.14
CA LEU A 96 -12.33 -2.80 -5.65
C LEU A 96 -13.86 -2.62 -5.59
N SER A 97 -14.38 -2.06 -4.50
CA SER A 97 -15.81 -1.78 -4.37
C SER A 97 -16.33 -0.76 -5.38
N LYS A 98 -15.49 0.17 -5.85
CA LYS A 98 -15.86 1.11 -6.92
C LYS A 98 -15.85 0.46 -8.29
N ALA A 99 -14.90 -0.44 -8.55
CA ALA A 99 -14.75 -1.11 -9.84
C ALA A 99 -15.76 -2.26 -10.04
N PHE A 100 -16.03 -3.02 -8.97
CA PHE A 100 -16.81 -4.26 -9.05
C PHE A 100 -18.15 -4.19 -8.30
N GLY A 101 -18.41 -3.12 -7.53
CA GLY A 101 -19.66 -2.90 -6.81
C GLY A 101 -19.56 -3.12 -5.29
N PRO A 102 -20.60 -2.73 -4.52
CA PRO A 102 -20.56 -2.68 -3.06
C PRO A 102 -20.49 -4.05 -2.37
N TRP A 103 -20.82 -5.14 -3.08
CA TRP A 103 -20.77 -6.50 -2.54
C TRP A 103 -19.37 -6.90 -2.07
N VAL A 104 -18.30 -6.35 -2.67
CA VAL A 104 -16.90 -6.59 -2.25
C VAL A 104 -16.70 -6.29 -0.75
N LYS A 105 -17.37 -5.26 -0.22
CA LYS A 105 -17.28 -4.91 1.21
C LYS A 105 -17.96 -5.94 2.13
N LYS A 106 -18.93 -6.69 1.59
CA LYS A 106 -19.72 -7.69 2.31
C LYS A 106 -19.04 -9.06 2.37
N HIS A 107 -17.94 -9.26 1.64
CA HIS A 107 -17.13 -10.48 1.71
C HIS A 107 -15.89 -10.26 2.57
N PRO A 108 -15.98 -10.51 3.90
CA PRO A 108 -14.89 -10.23 4.81
C PRO A 108 -13.66 -11.11 4.57
N GLY A 109 -13.72 -12.18 3.75
CA GLY A 109 -12.55 -13.00 3.42
C GLY A 109 -11.40 -12.24 2.75
N VAL A 110 -11.67 -11.09 2.13
CA VAL A 110 -10.63 -10.20 1.55
C VAL A 110 -9.94 -9.34 2.63
N LEU A 111 -10.57 -9.18 3.81
CA LEU A 111 -10.09 -8.38 4.95
C LEU A 111 -9.70 -9.24 6.17
N ARG A 112 -10.24 -10.45 6.25
CA ARG A 112 -9.94 -11.47 7.25
C ARG A 112 -8.81 -12.33 6.70
N THR A 113 -7.60 -11.80 6.89
CA THR A 113 -6.38 -12.58 7.18
C THR A 113 -5.89 -13.56 6.10
N PRO A 114 -4.72 -13.23 5.49
CA PRO A 114 -3.71 -14.26 5.25
C PRO A 114 -2.41 -14.07 6.04
N PHE A 115 -2.17 -12.93 6.72
CA PHE A 115 -0.82 -12.59 7.22
C PHE A 115 -0.71 -12.26 8.73
N ILE A 116 -1.64 -12.74 9.55
CA ILE A 116 -1.62 -12.53 11.01
C ILE A 116 -1.24 -13.81 11.76
N TRP A 117 -0.31 -14.60 11.21
CA TRP A 117 0.45 -15.48 12.09
C TRP A 117 1.47 -14.57 12.79
N GLY A 118 1.36 -14.46 14.11
CA GLY A 118 2.44 -13.88 14.91
C GLY A 118 3.71 -14.65 14.58
N CYS A 119 4.79 -13.94 14.34
CA CYS A 119 6.06 -14.59 14.11
C CYS A 119 6.39 -15.47 15.32
N LYS A 120 6.64 -16.76 15.12
CA LYS A 120 6.91 -17.68 16.23
C LYS A 120 8.14 -17.30 17.07
N VAL A 121 9.01 -16.44 16.52
CA VAL A 121 10.23 -15.96 17.19
C VAL A 121 9.97 -14.71 18.02
N CYS A 122 9.43 -13.64 17.42
CA CYS A 122 9.27 -12.35 18.11
C CYS A 122 7.81 -11.96 18.44
N GLN A 123 6.84 -12.82 18.11
CA GLN A 123 5.39 -12.61 18.28
C GLN A 123 4.80 -11.40 17.52
N ALA A 124 5.62 -10.56 16.89
CA ALA A 124 5.15 -9.48 16.03
C ALA A 124 4.50 -10.03 14.75
N LYS A 125 3.48 -9.34 14.25
CA LYS A 125 2.62 -9.78 13.14
C LYS A 125 3.16 -9.34 11.77
N GLY A 126 2.74 -10.03 10.71
CA GLY A 126 2.94 -9.61 9.32
C GLY A 126 4.37 -9.74 8.78
N HIS A 127 5.17 -10.65 9.34
CA HIS A 127 6.49 -10.97 8.81
C HIS A 127 6.90 -12.42 9.14
N HIS A 128 7.87 -12.96 8.39
CA HIS A 128 8.50 -14.26 8.66
C HIS A 128 9.71 -14.09 9.60
N ALA A 129 10.13 -15.17 10.27
CA ALA A 129 11.24 -15.17 11.24
C ALA A 129 12.54 -14.50 10.73
N ALA A 130 12.87 -14.65 9.43
CA ALA A 130 14.03 -14.01 8.81
C ALA A 130 14.02 -12.46 8.88
N HIS A 131 12.86 -11.85 9.08
CA HIS A 131 12.66 -10.41 9.09
C HIS A 131 12.41 -9.83 10.49
N CYS A 132 12.54 -10.62 11.57
CA CYS A 132 12.24 -10.16 12.93
C CYS A 132 12.91 -8.85 13.30
N LYS A 133 14.18 -8.68 12.93
CA LYS A 133 14.96 -7.46 13.19
C LYS A 133 14.33 -6.16 12.67
N ASN A 134 13.46 -6.24 11.66
CA ASN A 134 12.80 -5.07 11.07
C ASN A 134 11.48 -4.72 11.78
N PHE A 135 10.94 -5.65 12.57
CA PHE A 135 9.61 -5.57 13.21
C PHE A 135 9.66 -5.60 14.74
N LEU A 136 10.83 -5.89 15.32
CA LEU A 136 11.14 -5.70 16.74
C LEU A 136 11.31 -4.20 17.00
N ALA A 137 10.46 -3.64 17.85
CA ALA A 137 10.54 -2.26 18.33
C ALA A 137 11.35 -2.19 19.62
#